data_AF-A0A0G9LGL8-F1
#
_entry.id   AF-A0A0G9LGL8-F1
#
_cell.length_a   1.000
_cell.length_b   1.000
_cell.length_c   1.000
_cell.angle_alpha   90.00
_cell.angle_beta   90.00
_cell.angle_gamma   90.00
#
_symmetry.space_group_name_H-M   'P 1'
#
loop_
_entity.id
_entity.type
_entity.pdbx_description
1 polymer ?
#
loop_
_entity_poly.entity_id
_entity_poly.type
_entity_poly.pdbx_seq_one_letter_code
_entity_poly.pdbx_strand_id
1 'polypeptide(L)'
;MYSKIAFNNVKKSIKDYAIYFLTLTFAVCIFYSFNSIESQKVVFEVNSSESDIISGLSKAIGIVSIFVSFILGSLIIYANNFLIKKRKKELGIYMTLGMGKNKISKILLFETLIIGLMSLIAGIILGMIFSQGLSVFTAKLFDVGMGEYKFIVSFEGIIKSTIYFGIMFLLVMIFNTIVVSKYKLIDMLIASRKSEKIKLKNPIINIIIFIIQFVEKP
;
A
#
# COMPACT_ATOMS: atom_id res chain seq x y z
N MET A 1 -17.72 -18.92 11.53
CA MET A 1 -18.44 -17.84 12.23
C MET A 1 -17.80 -16.46 12.03
N TYR A 2 -16.51 -16.27 12.33
CA TYR A 2 -15.84 -14.96 12.22
C TYR A 2 -15.77 -14.38 10.80
N SER A 3 -15.52 -15.18 9.76
CA SER A 3 -15.50 -14.68 8.37
C SER A 3 -16.85 -14.15 7.88
N LYS A 4 -17.97 -14.73 8.34
CA LYS A 4 -19.32 -14.26 7.97
C LYS A 4 -19.63 -12.89 8.59
N ILE A 5 -19.19 -12.68 9.82
CA ILE A 5 -19.30 -11.39 10.51
C ILE A 5 -18.40 -10.36 9.81
N ALA A 6 -17.14 -10.72 9.54
CA ALA A 6 -16.19 -9.86 8.83
C ALA A 6 -16.73 -9.41 7.47
N PHE A 7 -17.26 -10.32 6.65
CA PHE A 7 -17.82 -9.97 5.34
C PHE A 7 -19.01 -9.00 5.44
N ASN A 8 -19.91 -9.22 6.39
CA ASN A 8 -21.04 -8.32 6.63
C ASN A 8 -20.58 -6.94 7.11
N ASN A 9 -19.54 -6.87 7.94
CA ASN A 9 -18.97 -5.62 8.42
C ASN A 9 -18.29 -4.84 7.30
N VAL A 10 -17.52 -5.51 6.42
CA VAL A 10 -16.91 -4.88 5.23
C VAL A 10 -17.99 -4.29 4.32
N LYS A 11 -19.06 -5.04 4.06
CA LYS A 11 -20.19 -4.57 3.23
C LYS A 11 -20.91 -3.37 3.87
N LYS A 12 -21.11 -3.40 5.19
CA LYS A 12 -21.85 -2.35 5.93
C LYS A 12 -21.04 -1.06 6.08
N SER A 13 -19.71 -1.15 6.20
CA SER A 13 -18.82 -0.01 6.43
C SER A 13 -17.90 0.28 5.24
N ILE A 14 -18.39 0.04 4.01
CA ILE A 14 -17.58 0.13 2.77
C ILE A 14 -16.86 1.48 2.62
N LYS A 15 -17.47 2.58 3.07
CA LYS A 15 -16.90 3.94 3.00
C LYS A 15 -15.65 4.09 3.87
N ASP A 16 -15.63 3.50 5.06
CA ASP A 16 -14.48 3.55 5.96
C ASP A 16 -13.33 2.66 5.44
N TYR A 17 -13.69 1.57 4.76
CA TYR A 17 -12.72 0.66 4.15
C TYR A 17 -12.19 1.13 2.80
N ALA A 18 -12.89 2.04 2.12
CA ALA A 18 -12.51 2.51 0.78
C ALA A 18 -11.11 3.15 0.76
N ILE A 19 -10.77 3.98 1.76
CA ILE A 19 -9.46 4.63 1.85
C ILE A 19 -8.34 3.59 2.02
N TYR A 20 -8.57 2.59 2.88
CA TYR A 20 -7.62 1.50 3.09
C TYR A 20 -7.45 0.64 1.83
N PHE A 21 -8.57 0.21 1.23
CA PHE A 21 -8.60 -0.56 -0.01
C PHE A 21 -7.85 0.16 -1.14
N LEU A 22 -8.14 1.45 -1.33
CA LEU A 22 -7.52 2.27 -2.38
C LEU A 22 -6.01 2.41 -2.14
N THR A 23 -5.59 2.64 -0.90
CA THR A 23 -4.15 2.72 -0.54
C THR A 23 -3.41 1.43 -0.87
N LEU A 24 -3.97 0.27 -0.49
CA LEU A 24 -3.37 -1.04 -0.81
C LEU A 24 -3.36 -1.29 -2.32
N THR A 25 -4.44 -0.96 -3.01
CA THR A 25 -4.56 -1.14 -4.47
C THR A 25 -3.51 -0.32 -5.21
N PHE A 26 -3.33 0.95 -4.85
CA PHE A 26 -2.27 1.78 -5.44
C PHE A 26 -0.87 1.27 -5.11
N ALA A 27 -0.64 0.80 -3.88
CA ALA A 27 0.64 0.22 -3.52
C ALA A 27 0.98 -0.98 -4.42
N VAL A 28 0.06 -1.94 -4.57
CA VAL A 28 0.24 -3.11 -5.45
C VAL A 28 0.44 -2.70 -6.90
N CYS A 29 -0.35 -1.75 -7.41
CA CYS A 29 -0.25 -1.23 -8.76
C CYS A 29 1.15 -0.64 -9.05
N ILE A 30 1.64 0.21 -8.14
CA ILE A 30 2.97 0.83 -8.26
C ILE A 30 4.07 -0.24 -8.18
N PHE A 31 3.98 -1.15 -7.20
CA PHE A 31 4.93 -2.25 -7.07
C PHE A 31 5.02 -3.10 -8.33
N TYR A 32 3.87 -3.51 -8.87
CA TYR A 32 3.81 -4.27 -10.11
C TYR A 32 4.44 -3.50 -11.27
N SER A 33 4.10 -2.21 -11.42
CA SER A 33 4.60 -1.38 -12.52
C SER A 33 6.14 -1.28 -12.50
N PHE A 34 6.75 -1.02 -11.34
CA PHE A 34 8.21 -0.96 -11.22
C PHE A 34 8.89 -2.32 -11.48
N ASN A 35 8.37 -3.40 -10.89
CA ASN A 35 8.93 -4.75 -11.07
C ASN A 35 8.77 -5.25 -12.52
N SER A 36 7.68 -4.87 -13.20
CA SER A 36 7.46 -5.22 -14.60
C SER A 36 8.50 -4.56 -15.50
N ILE A 37 8.82 -3.28 -15.27
CA ILE A 37 9.87 -2.56 -16.02
C ILE A 37 11.24 -3.20 -15.81
N GLU A 38 11.57 -3.59 -14.57
CA GLU A 38 12.84 -4.27 -14.26
C GLU A 38 12.95 -5.61 -15.03
N SER A 39 11.90 -6.43 -15.00
CA SER A 39 11.89 -7.72 -15.71
C SER A 39 11.93 -7.59 -17.24
N GLN A 40 11.33 -6.53 -17.81
CA GLN A 40 11.39 -6.28 -19.26
C GLN A 40 12.81 -5.89 -19.71
N LYS A 41 13.56 -5.16 -18.88
CA LYS A 41 14.93 -4.72 -19.19
C LYS A 41 15.97 -5.85 -19.15
N VAL A 42 15.81 -6.83 -18.25
CA VAL A 42 16.65 -8.04 -18.23
C VAL A 42 16.56 -8.81 -19.55
N VAL A 43 15.42 -8.75 -20.25
CA VAL A 43 15.26 -9.38 -21.58
C VAL A 43 16.02 -8.61 -22.68
N PHE A 44 16.19 -7.29 -22.55
CA PHE A 44 16.98 -6.48 -23.48
C PHE A 44 18.49 -6.57 -23.24
N GLU A 45 18.96 -6.86 -22.02
CA GLU A 45 20.38 -7.11 -21.71
C GLU A 45 20.97 -8.32 -22.45
N VAL A 46 20.14 -9.26 -22.91
CA VAL A 46 20.61 -10.46 -23.62
C VAL A 46 21.01 -10.16 -25.09
N ASN A 47 20.65 -9.00 -25.64
CA ASN A 47 20.73 -8.75 -27.09
C ASN A 47 21.71 -7.66 -27.56
N SER A 48 22.40 -6.91 -26.71
CA SER A 48 23.35 -5.89 -27.22
C SER A 48 24.49 -5.51 -26.27
N SER A 49 25.64 -5.24 -26.88
CA SER A 49 26.97 -4.96 -26.31
C SER A 49 27.10 -3.64 -25.50
N GLU A 50 26.04 -3.18 -24.82
CA GLU A 50 26.02 -1.97 -23.98
C GLU A 50 25.81 -2.30 -22.47
N SER A 51 26.58 -3.25 -21.94
CA SER A 51 26.42 -3.79 -20.58
C SER A 51 26.56 -2.75 -19.45
N ASP A 52 27.36 -1.71 -19.65
CA ASP A 52 27.75 -0.81 -18.56
C ASP A 52 26.73 0.30 -18.30
N ILE A 53 26.06 0.80 -19.35
CA ILE A 53 24.99 1.81 -19.22
C ILE A 53 23.72 1.15 -18.68
N ILE A 54 23.38 -0.05 -19.16
CA ILE A 54 22.17 -0.77 -18.73
C ILE A 54 22.30 -1.24 -17.27
N SER A 55 23.49 -1.70 -16.85
CA SER A 55 23.74 -2.08 -15.45
C SER A 55 23.76 -0.89 -14.47
N GLY A 56 24.18 0.30 -14.91
CA GLY A 56 24.03 1.54 -14.12
C GLY A 56 22.56 1.93 -13.93
N LEU A 57 21.76 1.79 -14.99
CA LEU A 57 20.34 2.10 -14.98
C LEU A 57 19.53 1.11 -14.11
N SER A 58 19.88 -0.18 -14.12
CA SER A 58 19.22 -1.20 -13.29
C SER A 58 19.49 -0.98 -11.80
N LYS A 59 20.73 -0.61 -11.42
CA LYS A 59 21.06 -0.21 -10.04
C LYS A 59 20.27 1.01 -9.58
N ALA A 60 20.13 2.02 -10.43
CA ALA A 60 19.33 3.21 -10.09
C ALA A 60 17.85 2.87 -9.87
N ILE A 61 17.27 2.00 -10.71
CA ILE A 61 15.88 1.53 -10.57
C ILE A 61 15.70 0.71 -9.29
N GLY A 62 16.66 -0.16 -8.94
CA GLY A 62 16.63 -0.94 -7.70
C GLY A 62 16.62 -0.05 -6.45
N ILE A 63 17.45 1.00 -6.41
CA ILE A 63 17.48 1.96 -5.31
C ILE A 63 16.15 2.72 -5.19
N VAL A 64 15.59 3.17 -6.31
CA VAL A 64 14.28 3.83 -6.35
C VAL A 64 13.18 2.88 -5.88
N SER A 65 13.22 1.61 -6.28
CA SER A 65 12.27 0.57 -5.86
C SER A 65 12.28 0.37 -4.33
N ILE A 66 13.46 0.32 -3.70
CA ILE A 66 13.60 0.24 -2.24
C ILE A 66 12.97 1.47 -1.56
N PHE A 67 13.23 2.67 -2.10
CA PHE A 67 12.73 3.92 -1.54
C PHE A 67 11.20 4.02 -1.64
N VAL A 68 10.65 3.68 -2.81
CA VAL A 68 9.19 3.62 -3.05
C VAL A 68 8.55 2.59 -2.12
N SER A 69 9.18 1.43 -1.91
CA SER A 69 8.69 0.40 -0.99
C SER A 69 8.52 0.92 0.43
N PHE A 70 9.48 1.70 0.92
CA PHE A 70 9.45 2.27 2.26
C PHE A 70 8.31 3.30 2.43
N ILE A 71 8.12 4.17 1.43
CA ILE A 71 7.04 5.16 1.42
C ILE A 71 5.67 4.46 1.39
N LEU A 72 5.50 3.48 0.50
CA LEU A 72 4.26 2.73 0.38
C LEU A 72 3.96 1.92 1.64
N GLY A 73 4.98 1.28 2.23
CA GLY A 73 4.84 0.59 3.52
C GLY A 73 4.35 1.52 4.63
N SER A 74 4.90 2.72 4.70
CA SER A 74 4.48 3.75 5.67
C SER A 74 3.03 4.21 5.44
N LEU A 75 2.63 4.40 4.18
CA LEU A 75 1.25 4.75 3.80
C LEU A 75 0.26 3.62 4.17
N ILE A 76 0.63 2.37 3.95
CA ILE A 76 -0.19 1.21 4.32
C ILE A 76 -0.40 1.17 5.84
N ILE A 77 0.67 1.38 6.64
CA ILE A 77 0.58 1.42 8.10
C ILE A 77 -0.34 2.58 8.55
N TYR A 78 -0.20 3.75 7.92
CA TYR A 78 -1.05 4.89 8.21
C TYR A 78 -2.53 4.61 7.89
N ALA A 79 -2.79 4.02 6.72
CA ALA A 79 -4.14 3.65 6.29
C ALA A 79 -4.78 2.60 7.22
N ASN A 80 -4.00 1.61 7.67
CA ASN A 80 -4.47 0.63 8.66
C ASN A 80 -4.82 1.31 9.99
N ASN A 81 -3.97 2.21 10.48
CA ASN A 81 -4.25 2.99 11.69
C ASN A 81 -5.49 3.87 11.55
N PHE A 82 -5.68 4.47 10.37
CA PHE A 82 -6.88 5.26 10.05
C PHE A 82 -8.16 4.41 10.11
N LEU A 83 -8.14 3.23 9.50
CA LEU A 83 -9.24 2.26 9.54
C LEU A 83 -9.58 1.88 10.99
N ILE A 84 -8.58 1.51 11.79
CA ILE A 84 -8.78 1.15 13.20
C ILE A 84 -9.36 2.34 13.98
N LYS A 85 -8.85 3.55 13.76
CA LYS A 85 -9.35 4.78 14.41
C LYS A 85 -10.83 5.02 14.09
N LYS A 86 -11.23 4.92 12.82
CA LYS A 86 -12.64 5.08 12.40
C LYS A 86 -13.55 4.06 13.05
N ARG A 87 -13.06 2.84 13.28
CA ARG A 87 -13.83 1.73 13.85
C ARG A 87 -13.75 1.58 15.37
N LYS A 88 -13.02 2.46 16.09
CA LYS A 88 -12.91 2.41 17.56
C LYS A 88 -14.27 2.33 18.28
N LYS A 89 -15.28 3.06 17.80
CA LYS A 89 -16.63 3.06 18.37
C LYS A 89 -17.32 1.69 18.22
N GLU A 90 -17.25 1.09 17.03
CA GLU A 90 -17.81 -0.23 16.73
C GLU A 90 -17.15 -1.31 17.59
N LEU A 91 -15.82 -1.27 17.68
CA LEU A 91 -15.04 -2.18 18.49
C LEU A 91 -15.35 -2.01 20.00
N GLY A 92 -15.61 -0.77 20.45
CA GLY A 92 -16.05 -0.48 21.82
C GLY A 92 -17.40 -1.08 22.16
N ILE A 93 -18.36 -1.08 21.22
CA ILE A 93 -19.67 -1.73 21.39
C ILE A 93 -19.50 -3.25 21.56
N TYR A 94 -18.65 -3.88 20.74
CA TYR A 94 -18.34 -5.31 20.92
C TYR A 94 -17.78 -5.63 22.30
N MET A 95 -16.93 -4.75 22.85
CA MET A 95 -16.41 -4.94 24.21
C MET A 95 -17.49 -4.77 25.29
N THR A 96 -18.44 -3.84 25.13
CA THR A 96 -19.57 -3.69 26.08
C THR A 96 -20.52 -4.89 26.08
N LEU A 97 -20.61 -5.60 24.95
CA LEU A 97 -21.34 -6.86 24.82
C LEU A 97 -20.55 -8.08 25.37
N GLY A 98 -19.44 -7.85 26.06
CA GLY A 98 -18.62 -8.90 26.68
C GLY A 98 -17.64 -9.60 25.74
N MET A 99 -17.44 -9.11 24.51
CA MET A 99 -16.42 -9.71 23.63
C MET A 99 -15.00 -9.37 24.11
N GLY A 100 -14.23 -10.42 24.40
CA GLY A 100 -12.81 -10.27 24.73
C GLY A 100 -11.99 -9.72 23.55
N LYS A 101 -10.91 -9.00 23.87
CA LYS A 101 -9.99 -8.35 22.90
C LYS A 101 -9.47 -9.30 21.82
N ASN A 102 -9.21 -10.56 22.18
CA ASN A 102 -8.71 -11.58 21.24
C ASN A 102 -9.73 -11.91 20.15
N LYS A 103 -11.04 -11.93 20.49
CA LYS A 103 -12.10 -12.18 19.50
C LYS A 103 -12.24 -11.00 18.54
N ILE A 104 -12.15 -9.78 19.07
CA ILE A 104 -12.19 -8.54 18.28
C ILE A 104 -11.00 -8.46 17.33
N SER A 105 -9.79 -8.77 17.82
CA SER A 105 -8.59 -8.83 16.99
C SER A 105 -8.73 -9.83 15.84
N LYS A 106 -9.30 -11.03 16.09
CA LYS A 106 -9.55 -12.02 15.03
C LYS A 106 -10.52 -11.50 13.97
N ILE A 107 -11.59 -10.80 14.37
CA ILE A 107 -12.55 -10.21 13.42
C ILE A 107 -11.86 -9.16 12.54
N LEU A 108 -11.10 -8.25 13.16
CA LEU A 108 -10.32 -7.23 12.44
C LEU A 108 -9.33 -7.84 11.46
N LEU A 109 -8.63 -8.90 11.87
CA LEU A 109 -7.70 -9.61 10.99
C LEU A 109 -8.43 -10.18 9.76
N PHE A 110 -9.59 -10.82 9.94
CA PHE A 110 -10.39 -11.36 8.83
C PHE A 110 -10.92 -10.26 7.90
N GLU A 111 -11.34 -9.12 8.43
CA GLU A 111 -11.79 -7.98 7.60
C GLU A 111 -10.63 -7.42 6.77
N THR A 112 -9.48 -7.22 7.42
CA THR A 112 -8.27 -6.72 6.78
C THR A 112 -7.80 -7.70 5.69
N LEU A 113 -7.90 -9.01 5.94
CA LEU A 113 -7.63 -10.10 4.98
C LEU A 113 -8.50 -10.02 3.74
N ILE A 114 -9.81 -9.90 3.90
CA ILE A 114 -10.75 -9.81 2.78
C ILE A 114 -10.40 -8.61 1.90
N ILE A 115 -10.17 -7.45 2.52
CA ILE A 115 -9.85 -6.22 1.78
C ILE A 115 -8.48 -6.32 1.14
N GLY A 116 -7.50 -6.90 1.82
CA GLY A 116 -6.16 -7.15 1.30
C GLY A 116 -6.19 -8.00 0.03
N LEU A 117 -6.91 -9.12 0.06
CA LEU A 117 -7.07 -10.00 -1.11
C LEU A 117 -7.77 -9.29 -2.27
N MET A 118 -8.86 -8.56 -1.99
CA MET A 118 -9.55 -7.77 -3.03
C MET A 118 -8.63 -6.70 -3.63
N SER A 119 -7.84 -6.02 -2.81
CA SER A 119 -6.91 -4.97 -3.25
C SER A 119 -5.73 -5.51 -4.05
N LEU A 120 -5.27 -6.73 -3.75
CA LEU A 120 -4.23 -7.40 -4.54
C LEU A 120 -4.72 -7.68 -5.95
N ILE A 121 -5.92 -8.26 -6.08
CA ILE A 121 -6.52 -8.56 -7.39
C ILE A 121 -6.73 -7.27 -8.18
N ALA A 122 -7.38 -6.27 -7.56
CA ALA A 122 -7.62 -4.98 -8.21
C ALA A 122 -6.31 -4.25 -8.56
N GLY A 123 -5.32 -4.31 -7.68
CA GLY A 123 -4.03 -3.64 -7.85
C GLY A 123 -3.18 -4.27 -8.94
N ILE A 124 -3.19 -5.60 -9.10
CA ILE A 124 -2.52 -6.27 -10.22
C ILE A 124 -3.19 -5.91 -11.54
N ILE A 125 -4.53 -5.94 -11.61
CA ILE A 125 -5.27 -5.58 -12.83
C ILE A 125 -4.97 -4.13 -13.23
N LEU A 126 -5.04 -3.20 -12.28
CA LEU A 126 -4.70 -1.80 -12.52
C LEU A 126 -3.22 -1.62 -12.86
N GLY A 127 -2.32 -2.35 -12.20
CA GLY A 127 -0.90 -2.34 -12.48
C GLY A 127 -0.55 -2.81 -13.88
N MET A 128 -1.25 -3.83 -14.40
CA MET A 128 -1.09 -4.27 -15.79
C MET A 128 -1.42 -3.14 -16.77
N ILE A 129 -2.57 -2.48 -16.58
CA ILE A 129 -2.99 -1.35 -17.41
C ILE A 129 -1.99 -0.19 -17.30
N PHE A 130 -1.55 0.14 -16.08
CA PHE A 130 -0.62 1.24 -15.83
C PHE A 130 0.77 0.98 -16.43
N SER A 131 1.27 -0.25 -16.30
CA SER A 131 2.56 -0.66 -16.86
C SER A 131 2.59 -0.53 -18.38
N GLN A 132 1.50 -0.89 -19.06
CA GLN A 132 1.37 -0.73 -20.51
C GLN A 132 1.29 0.74 -20.90
N GLY A 133 0.54 1.55 -20.14
CA GLY A 133 0.52 3.00 -20.33
C GLY A 133 1.91 3.61 -20.25
N LEU A 134 2.70 3.19 -19.26
CA LEU A 134 4.09 3.62 -19.10
C LEU A 134 4.98 3.15 -20.27
N SER A 135 4.82 1.91 -20.73
CA SER A 135 5.59 1.38 -21.87
C SER A 135 5.28 2.13 -23.17
N VAL A 136 4.01 2.43 -23.46
CA VAL A 136 3.61 3.24 -24.63
C VAL A 136 4.12 4.68 -24.51
N PHE A 137 4.03 5.28 -23.32
CA PHE A 137 4.54 6.63 -23.08
C PHE A 137 6.06 6.70 -23.31
N THR A 138 6.79 5.70 -22.81
CA THR A 138 8.25 5.59 -23.00
C THR A 138 8.59 5.39 -24.48
N ALA A 139 7.90 4.49 -25.19
CA ALA A 139 8.12 4.26 -26.62
C ALA A 139 7.91 5.53 -27.47
N LYS A 140 6.88 6.32 -27.16
CA LYS A 140 6.64 7.63 -27.81
C LYS A 140 7.73 8.66 -27.51
N LEU A 141 8.31 8.64 -26.31
CA LEU A 141 9.36 9.59 -25.92
C LEU A 141 10.68 9.32 -26.66
N PHE A 142 10.95 8.05 -26.99
CA PHE A 142 12.19 7.62 -27.66
C PHE A 142 12.03 7.39 -29.19
N ASP A 143 10.87 7.73 -29.76
CA ASP A 143 10.55 7.62 -31.20
C ASP A 143 10.81 6.21 -31.79
N VAL A 144 10.65 5.17 -30.95
CA VAL A 144 10.82 3.77 -31.36
C VAL A 144 9.53 3.33 -32.05
N GLY A 145 9.64 2.90 -33.32
CA GLY A 145 8.50 2.53 -34.15
C GLY A 145 7.54 1.55 -33.47
N MET A 146 6.25 1.89 -33.46
CA MET A 146 5.18 1.10 -32.81
C MET A 146 4.96 -0.32 -33.39
N GLY A 147 5.75 -0.75 -34.39
CA GLY A 147 5.63 -2.04 -35.05
C GLY A 147 6.04 -3.26 -34.20
N GLU A 148 6.80 -3.06 -33.13
CA GLU A 148 7.29 -4.15 -32.25
C GLU A 148 6.68 -4.12 -30.83
N TYR A 149 5.60 -3.36 -30.61
CA TYR A 149 4.95 -3.31 -29.30
C TYR A 149 4.23 -4.62 -28.99
N LYS A 150 4.94 -5.55 -28.34
CA LYS A 150 4.33 -6.75 -27.76
C LYS A 150 3.80 -6.43 -26.36
N PHE A 151 2.58 -6.89 -26.09
CA PHE A 151 1.97 -6.85 -24.76
C PHE A 151 2.74 -7.78 -23.83
N ILE A 152 3.78 -7.27 -23.16
CA ILE A 152 4.61 -8.07 -22.25
C ILE A 152 3.98 -8.02 -20.86
N VAL A 153 3.13 -9.01 -20.56
CA VAL A 153 2.76 -9.31 -19.18
C VAL A 153 3.91 -10.08 -18.55
N SER A 154 4.65 -9.41 -17.67
CA SER A 154 5.71 -10.07 -16.92
C SER A 154 5.11 -10.95 -15.82
N PHE A 155 5.14 -12.27 -16.04
CA PHE A 155 4.81 -13.27 -15.01
C PHE A 155 5.73 -13.14 -13.78
N GLU A 156 7.00 -12.80 -14.00
CA GLU A 156 7.96 -12.57 -12.92
C GLU A 156 7.56 -11.36 -12.06
N GLY A 157 7.07 -10.29 -12.70
CA GLY A 157 6.53 -9.11 -12.01
C GLY A 157 5.30 -9.41 -11.16
N ILE A 158 4.41 -10.31 -11.60
CA ILE A 158 3.25 -10.76 -10.81
C ILE A 158 3.72 -11.50 -9.55
N ILE A 159 4.67 -12.44 -9.70
CA ILE A 159 5.18 -13.23 -8.58
C ILE A 159 5.90 -12.33 -7.57
N LYS A 160 6.82 -11.47 -8.03
CA LYS A 160 7.56 -10.53 -7.15
C LYS A 160 6.61 -9.58 -6.42
N SER A 161 5.67 -8.94 -7.12
CA SER A 161 4.70 -8.04 -6.48
C SER A 161 3.80 -8.75 -5.47
N THR A 162 3.38 -9.98 -5.75
CA THR A 162 2.62 -10.81 -4.81
C THR A 162 3.43 -11.12 -3.55
N ILE A 163 4.72 -11.45 -3.69
CA ILE A 163 5.62 -11.71 -2.56
C ILE A 163 5.83 -10.45 -1.71
N TYR A 164 6.19 -9.32 -2.33
CA TYR A 164 6.39 -8.05 -1.62
C TYR A 164 5.13 -7.59 -0.89
N PHE A 165 3.98 -7.69 -1.55
CA PHE A 165 2.70 -7.40 -0.92
C PHE A 165 2.41 -8.37 0.21
N GLY A 166 2.67 -9.68 0.05
CA GLY A 166 2.48 -10.68 1.09
C GLY A 166 3.29 -10.37 2.36
N ILE A 167 4.57 -9.99 2.21
CA ILE A 167 5.44 -9.60 3.33
C ILE A 167 4.90 -8.32 4.01
N MET A 168 4.56 -7.29 3.24
CA MET A 168 3.95 -6.07 3.78
C MET A 168 2.64 -6.35 4.50
N PHE A 169 1.81 -7.22 3.94
CA PHE A 169 0.53 -7.57 4.50
C PHE A 169 0.65 -8.35 5.81
N LEU A 170 1.64 -9.25 5.92
CA LEU A 170 1.99 -9.92 7.18
C LEU A 170 2.42 -8.92 8.26
N LEU A 171 3.24 -7.93 7.92
CA LEU A 171 3.63 -6.87 8.85
C LEU A 171 2.39 -6.10 9.35
N VAL A 172 1.47 -5.75 8.44
CA VAL A 172 0.22 -5.08 8.81
C VAL A 172 -0.62 -5.93 9.77
N MET A 173 -0.71 -7.25 9.56
CA MET A 173 -1.42 -8.15 10.49
C MET A 173 -0.81 -8.16 11.89
N ILE A 174 0.53 -8.20 11.98
CA ILE A 174 1.26 -8.16 13.25
C ILE A 174 0.96 -6.83 13.96
N PHE A 175 1.08 -5.71 13.25
CA PHE A 175 0.73 -4.39 13.79
C PHE A 175 -0.73 -4.32 14.25
N ASN A 176 -1.67 -4.87 13.47
CA ASN A 176 -3.09 -4.86 13.83
C ASN A 176 -3.33 -5.60 15.14
N THR A 177 -2.70 -6.77 15.32
CA THR A 177 -2.79 -7.56 16.56
C THR A 177 -2.19 -6.83 17.76
N ILE A 178 -1.03 -6.18 17.59
CA ILE A 178 -0.36 -5.42 18.67
C ILE A 178 -1.18 -4.18 19.03
N VAL A 179 -1.69 -3.45 18.04
CA VAL A 179 -2.46 -2.21 18.25
C VAL A 179 -3.78 -2.53 18.96
N VAL A 180 -4.49 -3.59 18.54
CA VAL A 180 -5.75 -4.01 19.14
C VAL A 180 -5.59 -4.53 20.57
N SER A 181 -4.54 -5.30 20.86
CA SER A 181 -4.28 -5.81 22.21
C SER A 181 -3.95 -4.70 23.21
N LYS A 182 -3.32 -3.60 22.76
CA LYS A 182 -2.96 -2.44 23.58
C LYS A 182 -4.13 -1.49 23.89
N TYR A 183 -5.25 -1.53 23.16
CA TYR A 183 -6.38 -0.65 23.46
C TYR A 183 -7.08 -1.02 24.77
N LYS A 184 -7.35 -0.02 25.60
CA LYS A 184 -8.24 -0.12 26.76
C LYS A 184 -9.67 0.19 26.35
N LEU A 185 -10.64 -0.53 26.91
CA LEU A 185 -12.08 -0.37 26.66
C LEU A 185 -12.52 1.09 26.87
N ILE A 186 -12.02 1.72 27.93
CA ILE A 186 -12.29 3.12 28.27
C ILE A 186 -11.79 4.10 27.19
N ASP A 187 -10.62 3.84 26.59
CA ASP A 187 -10.07 4.68 25.53
C ASP A 187 -10.87 4.53 24.22
N MET A 188 -11.52 3.39 24.02
CA MET A 188 -12.34 3.12 22.83
C MET A 188 -13.74 3.75 22.95
N LEU A 189 -14.35 3.74 24.13
CA LEU A 189 -15.64 4.39 24.39
C LEU A 189 -15.53 5.92 24.46
N ILE A 190 -14.40 6.45 24.95
CA ILE A 190 -14.15 7.90 25.05
C ILE A 190 -13.50 8.45 23.76
N ALA A 191 -13.07 7.61 22.81
CA ALA A 191 -12.51 8.04 21.52
C ALA A 191 -13.44 8.96 20.71
N SER A 192 -14.75 8.94 20.97
CA SER A 192 -15.72 9.87 20.37
C SER A 192 -15.78 11.25 21.03
N ARG A 193 -15.35 11.37 22.31
CA ARG A 193 -15.29 12.64 23.06
C ARG A 193 -13.91 13.28 23.04
N LYS A 194 -12.84 12.49 22.92
CA LYS A 194 -11.51 13.01 22.59
C LYS A 194 -11.48 13.36 21.11
N SER A 195 -11.86 14.60 20.77
CA SER A 195 -11.38 15.17 19.52
C SER A 195 -9.85 15.09 19.54
N GLU A 196 -9.25 14.72 18.41
CA GLU A 196 -7.82 14.95 18.22
C GLU A 196 -7.62 16.45 18.42
N LYS A 197 -7.13 16.86 19.59
CA LYS A 197 -6.35 18.08 19.68
C LYS A 197 -5.16 17.81 18.77
N ILE A 198 -5.29 18.16 17.50
CA ILE A 198 -4.17 18.28 16.60
C ILE A 198 -3.30 19.32 17.28
N LYS A 199 -2.33 18.86 18.08
CA LYS A 199 -1.22 19.71 18.48
C LYS A 199 -0.41 19.89 17.19
N LEU A 200 -0.90 20.76 16.32
CA LEU A 200 -0.07 21.37 15.29
C LEU A 200 1.01 22.07 16.09
N LYS A 201 2.16 21.43 16.25
CA LYS A 201 3.36 22.12 16.66
C LYS A 201 3.59 23.11 15.53
N ASN A 202 3.36 24.40 15.83
CA ASN A 202 3.21 25.55 14.93
C ASN A 202 3.26 25.24 13.42
N PRO A 203 2.13 25.35 12.67
CA PRO A 203 2.10 25.09 11.24
C PRO A 203 3.09 25.95 10.45
N ILE A 204 3.41 27.14 10.97
CA ILE A 204 4.43 28.05 10.43
C ILE A 204 5.82 27.42 10.46
N ILE A 205 6.19 26.68 11.51
CA ILE A 205 7.50 26.01 11.63
C ILE A 205 7.60 24.88 10.60
N ASN A 206 6.52 24.13 10.38
CA ASN A 206 6.50 23.06 9.38
C ASN A 206 6.60 23.62 7.95
N ILE A 207 5.98 24.77 7.68
CA ILE A 207 6.10 25.48 6.39
C ILE A 207 7.53 26.01 6.19
N ILE A 208 8.14 26.59 7.23
CA ILE A 208 9.53 27.07 7.17
C ILE A 208 10.50 25.93 6.88
N ILE A 209 10.34 24.78 7.56
CA ILE A 209 11.17 23.58 7.30
C ILE A 209 10.98 23.08 5.86
N PHE A 210 9.75 23.10 5.33
CA PHE A 210 9.46 22.68 3.96
C PHE A 210 10.10 23.60 2.92
N ILE A 211 10.09 24.92 3.15
CA ILE A 211 10.72 25.91 2.27
C ILE A 211 12.25 25.78 2.31
N ILE A 212 12.83 25.62 3.51
CA ILE A 212 14.28 25.42 3.67
C ILE A 212 14.75 24.17 2.92
N GLN A 213 14.04 23.04 3.05
CA GLN A 213 14.37 21.81 2.32
C GLN A 213 14.24 21.92 0.79
N PHE A 214 13.43 22.86 0.29
CA PHE A 214 13.25 23.06 -1.15
C PHE A 214 14.31 24.00 -1.74
N VAL A 215 14.86 24.91 -0.92
CA VAL A 215 15.88 25.90 -1.32
C VAL A 215 17.31 25.34 -1.20
N GLU A 216 17.54 24.32 -0.37
CA GLU A 216 18.86 23.72 -0.13
C GLU A 216 19.31 22.65 -1.15
N LYS A 217 18.57 22.42 -2.24
CA LYS A 217 19.06 21.59 -3.35
C LYS A 217 19.68 22.45 -4.45
N PRO A 218 21.03 22.57 -4.54
CA PRO A 218 21.68 23.01 -5.76
C PRO A 218 21.49 21.99 -6.90
#